data_AF-A0A257JIB3-F1
#
_entry.id   AF-A0A257JIB3-F1
#
_cell.length_a   1.000
_cell.length_b   1.000
_cell.length_c   1.000
_cell.angle_alpha   90.00
_cell.angle_beta   90.00
_cell.angle_gamma   90.00
#
_symmetry.space_group_name_H-M   'P 1'
#
loop_
_entity.id
_entity.type
_entity.pdbx_description
1 polymer ?
#
loop_
_entity_poly.entity_id
_entity_poly.type
_entity_poly.pdbx_seq_one_letter_code
_entity_poly.pdbx_strand_id
1 'polypeptide(L)'
;MKHWLWSAAFVVWIPGLACAQTQVIDDFRDASRWQASASDQVQARVAPSAQGGLCLHYDFGRVSGYAVARRAVALQLPAHYRFTLRLRGIGAANAFQVKFV
;
A
#
# COMPACT_ATOMS: atom_id res chain seq x y z
N MET A 1 -37.40 13.97 -59.33
CA MET A 1 -36.89 14.64 -58.10
C MET A 1 -36.69 13.55 -57.05
N LYS A 2 -35.44 13.17 -56.76
CA LYS A 2 -35.10 12.00 -55.94
C LYS A 2 -34.58 12.51 -54.59
N HIS A 3 -35.39 12.43 -53.55
CA HIS A 3 -35.04 12.81 -52.18
C HIS A 3 -34.24 11.67 -51.56
N TRP A 4 -32.97 11.94 -51.27
CA TRP A 4 -32.08 11.00 -50.60
C TRP A 4 -32.13 11.32 -49.10
N LEU A 5 -32.71 10.42 -48.31
CA LEU A 5 -32.75 10.54 -46.85
C LEU A 5 -31.41 10.06 -46.30
N TRP A 6 -30.63 10.96 -45.69
CA TRP A 6 -29.43 10.62 -44.95
C TRP A 6 -29.82 10.28 -43.52
N SER A 7 -29.79 9.00 -43.17
CA SER A 7 -29.92 8.58 -41.77
C SER A 7 -28.58 8.79 -41.06
N ALA A 8 -28.50 9.81 -40.20
CA ALA A 8 -27.36 9.99 -39.30
C ALA A 8 -27.55 9.07 -38.08
N ALA A 9 -26.73 8.02 -37.96
CA ALA A 9 -26.66 7.22 -36.75
C ALA A 9 -25.80 7.97 -35.71
N PHE A 10 -26.42 8.41 -34.61
CA PHE A 10 -25.72 8.94 -33.46
C PHE A 10 -25.19 7.78 -32.61
N VAL A 11 -23.87 7.61 -32.56
CA VAL A 11 -23.22 6.72 -31.59
C VAL A 11 -23.08 7.49 -30.29
N VAL A 12 -23.83 7.07 -29.27
CA VAL A 12 -23.67 7.58 -27.90
C VAL A 12 -22.52 6.80 -27.24
N TRP A 13 -21.43 7.50 -26.92
CA TRP A 13 -20.36 6.96 -26.08
C TRP A 13 -20.78 7.05 -24.61
N ILE A 14 -21.09 5.90 -24.01
CA ILE A 14 -21.24 5.81 -22.56
C ILE A 14 -19.85 5.54 -21.98
N PRO A 15 -19.25 6.46 -21.21
CA PRO A 15 -17.99 6.18 -20.53
C PRO A 15 -18.22 5.04 -19.54
N GLY A 16 -17.42 3.97 -19.67
CA GLY A 16 -17.47 2.84 -18.75
C GLY A 16 -17.07 3.31 -17.34
N LEU A 17 -17.94 3.05 -16.36
CA LEU A 17 -17.59 3.22 -14.95
C LEU A 17 -16.48 2.22 -14.61
N ALA A 18 -15.26 2.72 -14.40
CA ALA A 18 -14.14 1.89 -13.99
C ALA A 18 -14.41 1.36 -12.56
N CYS A 19 -14.58 0.06 -12.42
CA CYS A 19 -14.69 -0.58 -11.11
C CYS A 19 -13.29 -0.67 -10.48
N ALA A 20 -13.11 -0.16 -9.27
CA ALA A 20 -11.84 -0.23 -8.57
C ALA A 20 -11.50 -1.69 -8.24
N GLN A 21 -10.52 -2.26 -8.94
CA GLN A 21 -10.03 -3.60 -8.67
C GLN A 21 -9.19 -3.58 -7.40
N THR A 22 -9.60 -4.36 -6.38
CA THR A 22 -8.82 -4.51 -5.16
C THR A 22 -7.74 -5.56 -5.39
N GLN A 23 -6.48 -5.15 -5.31
CA GLN A 23 -5.33 -6.04 -5.36
C GLN A 23 -4.69 -6.15 -3.98
N VAL A 24 -4.41 -7.37 -3.54
CA VAL A 24 -3.58 -7.61 -2.34
C VAL A 24 -2.12 -7.48 -2.74
N ILE A 25 -1.43 -6.49 -2.21
CA ILE A 25 0.00 -6.26 -2.43
C ILE A 25 0.85 -7.16 -1.53
N ASP A 26 0.43 -7.28 -0.26
CA ASP A 26 1.02 -8.15 0.74
C ASP A 26 -0.06 -8.50 1.78
N ASP A 27 -0.13 -9.76 2.18
CA ASP A 27 -1.01 -10.26 3.25
C ASP A 27 -0.28 -10.38 4.60
N PHE A 28 1.00 -10.05 4.61
CA PHE A 28 1.94 -10.04 5.73
C PHE A 28 2.14 -11.40 6.42
N ARG A 29 1.84 -12.52 5.74
CA ARG A 29 2.00 -13.88 6.31
C ARG A 29 3.44 -14.38 6.26
N ASP A 30 4.20 -13.93 5.27
CA ASP A 30 5.61 -14.29 5.11
C ASP A 30 6.52 -13.11 5.50
N ALA A 31 6.97 -13.15 6.76
CA ALA A 31 7.85 -12.14 7.33
C ALA A 31 9.26 -12.15 6.71
N SER A 32 9.68 -13.24 6.05
CA SER A 32 10.99 -13.33 5.42
C SER A 32 11.15 -12.39 4.22
N ARG A 33 10.02 -11.94 3.63
CA ARG A 33 9.99 -10.96 2.55
C ARG A 33 10.29 -9.53 2.99
N TRP A 34 10.37 -9.31 4.31
CA TRP A 34 10.55 -8.00 4.92
C TRP A 34 11.90 -7.91 5.62
N GLN A 35 12.50 -6.72 5.55
CA GLN A 35 13.78 -6.41 6.16
C GLN A 35 13.59 -5.28 7.17
N ALA A 36 14.16 -5.45 8.36
CA ALA A 36 14.21 -4.40 9.36
C ALA A 36 15.46 -3.53 9.15
N SER A 37 15.32 -2.23 9.36
CA SER A 37 16.44 -1.29 9.45
C SER A 37 16.09 -0.20 10.45
N ALA A 38 17.11 0.48 10.99
CA ALA A 38 16.92 1.53 11.97
C ALA A 38 18.03 2.59 11.88
N SER A 39 17.82 3.73 12.51
CA SER A 39 18.88 4.71 12.74
C SER A 39 19.87 4.22 13.81
N ASP A 40 20.98 4.93 13.95
CA ASP A 40 22.00 4.63 14.97
C ASP A 40 21.38 4.45 16.35
N GLN A 41 21.84 3.40 17.06
CA GLN A 41 21.43 3.05 18.43
C GLN A 41 19.95 2.68 18.62
N VAL A 42 19.14 2.63 17.56
CA VAL A 42 17.78 2.10 17.59
C VAL A 42 17.80 0.62 17.19
N GLN A 43 17.16 -0.23 17.98
CA GLN A 43 17.03 -1.64 17.64
C GLN A 43 15.74 -1.84 16.85
N ALA A 44 15.78 -2.63 15.77
CA ALA A 44 14.61 -3.01 15.01
C ALA A 44 14.70 -4.45 14.53
N ARG A 45 13.57 -5.17 14.57
CA ARG A 45 13.43 -6.49 13.96
C ARG A 45 12.01 -6.70 13.44
N VAL A 46 11.89 -7.45 12.36
CA VAL A 46 10.59 -7.93 11.87
C VAL A 46 10.37 -9.38 12.32
N ALA A 47 9.13 -9.71 12.67
CA ALA A 47 8.73 -11.07 13.00
C ALA A 47 7.26 -11.31 12.66
N PRO A 48 6.83 -12.56 12.47
CA PRO A 48 5.41 -12.90 12.45
C PRO A 48 4.72 -12.44 13.74
N SER A 49 3.51 -11.92 13.62
CA SER A 49 2.65 -11.56 14.75
C SER A 49 1.82 -12.77 15.19
N ALA A 50 1.69 -12.98 16.50
CA ALA A 50 0.84 -14.05 17.06
C ALA A 50 -0.65 -13.88 16.68
N GLN A 51 -1.09 -12.65 16.40
CA GLN A 51 -2.45 -12.36 15.91
C GLN A 51 -2.55 -12.37 14.37
N GLY A 52 -1.52 -12.85 13.68
CA GLY A 52 -1.40 -12.79 12.23
C GLY A 52 -0.79 -11.47 11.73
N GLY A 53 -0.13 -11.55 10.58
CA GLY A 53 0.56 -10.42 9.94
C GLY A 53 2.02 -10.26 10.38
N LEU A 54 2.60 -9.11 10.03
CA LEU A 54 3.98 -8.74 10.32
C LEU A 54 4.04 -7.76 11.49
N CYS A 55 4.93 -8.00 12.45
CA CYS A 55 5.23 -7.09 13.54
C CYS A 55 6.62 -6.48 13.36
N LEU A 56 6.71 -5.15 13.35
CA LEU A 56 7.96 -4.42 13.52
C LEU A 56 8.17 -4.17 15.01
N HIS A 57 9.09 -4.90 15.63
CA HIS A 57 9.57 -4.59 16.97
C HIS A 57 10.64 -3.51 16.87
N TYR A 58 10.57 -2.54 17.77
CA TYR A 58 11.55 -1.48 17.88
C TYR A 58 11.83 -1.15 19.35
N ASP A 59 13.04 -0.68 19.61
CA ASP A 59 13.44 -0.06 20.87
C ASP A 59 14.28 1.18 20.56
N PHE A 60 13.75 2.36 20.90
CA PHE A 60 14.44 3.65 20.72
C PHE A 60 15.47 3.93 21.82
N GLY A 61 15.48 3.14 22.90
CA GLY A 61 16.34 3.37 24.05
C GLY A 61 16.19 4.79 24.60
N ARG A 62 17.25 5.59 24.49
CA ARG A 62 17.32 6.99 24.97
C ARG A 62 17.53 8.02 23.86
N VAL A 63 17.37 7.63 22.60
CA VAL A 63 17.63 8.49 21.44
C VAL A 63 16.36 8.79 20.66
N SER A 64 16.41 9.85 19.85
CA SER A 64 15.45 10.04 18.77
C SER A 64 15.95 9.32 17.52
N GLY A 65 15.04 8.75 16.73
CA GLY A 65 15.44 7.96 15.57
C GLY A 65 14.27 7.38 14.80
N TYR A 66 14.54 6.37 13.98
CA TYR A 66 13.52 5.62 13.25
C TYR A 66 13.79 4.12 13.26
N ALA A 67 12.72 3.35 13.14
CA ALA A 67 12.72 1.92 12.83
C ALA A 67 11.80 1.68 11.63
N VAL A 68 12.24 0.86 10.68
CA VAL A 68 11.55 0.63 9.41
C VAL A 68 11.50 -0.85 9.11
N ALA A 69 10.33 -1.33 8.71
CA ALA A 69 10.16 -2.57 7.96
C ALA A 69 10.04 -2.21 6.47
N ARG A 70 10.87 -2.82 5.62
CA ARG A 70 10.91 -2.57 4.17
C ARG A 70 10.77 -3.86 3.39
N ARG A 71 9.99 -3.82 2.31
CA ARG A 71 9.93 -4.84 1.26
C ARG A 71 9.94 -4.16 -0.10
N ALA A 72 10.74 -4.67 -1.04
CA ALA A 72 10.65 -4.27 -2.42
C ALA A 72 9.43 -4.97 -3.07
N VAL A 73 8.59 -4.18 -3.75
CA VAL A 73 7.40 -4.68 -4.45
C VAL A 73 7.37 -4.09 -5.85
N ALA A 74 7.12 -4.93 -6.86
CA ALA A 74 6.85 -4.46 -8.20
C ALA A 74 5.38 -4.01 -8.25
N LEU A 75 5.16 -2.69 -8.34
CA LEU A 75 3.83 -2.09 -8.40
C LEU A 75 3.68 -1.24 -9.66
N GLN A 76 2.60 -1.49 -10.38
CA GLN A 76 2.12 -0.63 -11.45
C GLN A 76 0.86 0.07 -10.92
N LEU A 77 0.95 1.37 -10.67
CA LEU A 77 -0.14 2.14 -10.09
C LEU A 77 -0.91 2.88 -11.20
N PRO A 78 -2.24 2.74 -11.25
CA PRO A 78 -3.06 3.52 -12.18
C PRO A 78 -3.11 5.00 -11.77
N ALA A 79 -3.69 5.86 -12.61
CA ALA A 79 -3.83 7.29 -12.33
C ALA A 79 -4.60 7.60 -11.02
N HIS A 80 -5.54 6.72 -10.64
CA HIS A 80 -6.30 6.83 -9.41
C HIS A 80 -6.22 5.53 -8.62
N TYR A 81 -5.63 5.59 -7.43
CA TYR A 81 -5.45 4.43 -6.57
C TYR A 81 -5.71 4.79 -5.11
N ARG A 82 -5.94 3.76 -4.29
CA ARG A 82 -6.03 3.85 -2.84
C ARG A 82 -5.25 2.71 -2.22
N PHE A 83 -4.39 3.03 -1.27
CA PHE A 83 -3.80 2.02 -0.39
C PHE A 83 -4.63 1.88 0.88
N THR A 84 -4.84 0.63 1.29
CA THR A 84 -5.48 0.30 2.55
C THR A 84 -4.50 -0.55 3.35
N LEU A 85 -4.16 -0.10 4.56
CA LEU A 85 -3.30 -0.83 5.49
C LEU A 85 -4.08 -1.06 6.78
N ARG A 86 -4.12 -2.31 7.25
CA ARG A 86 -4.59 -2.62 8.60
C ARG A 86 -3.39 -2.55 9.54
N LEU A 87 -3.47 -1.64 10.51
CA LEU A 87 -2.40 -1.41 11.47
C LEU A 87 -2.94 -1.60 12.89
N ARG A 88 -2.13 -2.24 13.73
CA ARG A 88 -2.27 -2.23 15.19
C ARG A 88 -0.89 -2.15 15.80
N GLY A 89 -0.79 -1.59 16.99
CA GLY A 89 0.48 -1.46 17.69
C GLY A 89 0.27 -1.16 19.15
N ILE A 90 1.33 -1.36 19.93
CA ILE A 90 1.42 -1.00 21.34
C ILE A 90 2.76 -0.28 21.49
N GLY A 91 2.77 0.86 22.17
CA GLY A 91 3.97 1.67 22.38
C GLY A 91 3.65 3.10 22.80
N ALA A 92 4.69 3.89 23.05
CA ALA A 92 4.55 5.33 23.23
C ALA A 92 4.01 6.00 21.96
N ALA A 93 3.49 7.22 22.09
CA ALA A 93 3.04 8.01 20.95
C ALA A 93 4.23 8.30 20.02
N ASN A 94 4.15 7.80 18.79
CA ASN A 94 5.17 7.97 17.75
C ASN A 94 4.51 8.34 16.43
N ALA A 95 5.22 9.07 15.58
CA ALA A 95 4.77 9.33 14.22
C ALA A 95 4.87 8.04 13.39
N PHE A 96 3.72 7.49 12.99
CA PHE A 96 3.67 6.39 12.03
C PHE A 96 3.65 6.95 10.60
N GLN A 97 4.46 6.37 9.73
CA GLN A 97 4.56 6.77 8.32
C GLN A 97 4.57 5.55 7.41
N VAL A 98 3.85 5.63 6.30
CA VAL A 98 3.98 4.71 5.16
C VAL A 98 4.66 5.48 4.04
N LYS A 99 5.74 4.93 3.49
CA LYS A 99 6.53 5.56 2.43
C LYS A 99 6.60 4.66 1.20
N PHE A 100 6.45 5.29 0.04
CA PHE A 100 6.70 4.69 -1.28
C PHE A 100 7.93 5.41 -1.83
N VAL A 101 9.01 4.66 -2.03
CA VAL A 101 10.36 5.20 -2.27
C VAL A 101 11.02 4.50 -3.44
#